data_AF-A0A1M6WL55-F1
#
_entry.id   AF-A0A1M6WL55-F1
#
_cell.length_a   1.000
_cell.length_b   1.000
_cell.length_c   1.000
_cell.angle_alpha   90.00
_cell.angle_beta   90.00
_cell.angle_gamma   90.00
#
_symmetry.space_group_name_H-M   'P 1'
#
loop_
_entity.id
_entity.type
_entity.pdbx_description
1 polymer ?
#
loop_
_entity_poly.entity_id
_entity_poly.type
_entity_poly.pdbx_seq_one_letter_code
_entity_poly.pdbx_strand_id
1 'polypeptide(L)'
;MKVAVEGFGQSFLAWNLAGCVRGAWIYADRDAPYRLWNRVIPVAERWLDIPIEAPVVFLDHAEPEVAPDVLILSAAPDPLSVCSVRSRLERARGKTVWVMNGYEREVGKPWPFGEHEVPLATIPWDERNATSYLMGKPLTMRDPSFRRHWMPILEVLSLVDLV
;
A
#
# COMPACT_ATOMS: atom_id res chain seq x y z
N MET A 1 -2.45 -10.24 10.93
CA MET A 1 -3.42 -9.66 9.97
C MET A 1 -2.84 -9.69 8.56
N LYS A 2 -3.64 -9.97 7.53
CA LYS A 2 -3.27 -10.01 6.12
C LYS A 2 -3.89 -8.84 5.37
N VAL A 3 -3.08 -7.99 4.76
CA VAL A 3 -3.54 -6.81 4.02
C VAL A 3 -3.08 -6.95 2.58
N ALA A 4 -3.99 -7.21 1.65
CA ALA A 4 -3.67 -7.21 0.24
C ALA A 4 -3.66 -5.79 -0.30
N VAL A 5 -2.68 -5.50 -1.15
CA VAL A 5 -2.68 -4.30 -1.98
C VAL A 5 -2.83 -4.74 -3.43
N GLU A 6 -3.68 -4.04 -4.19
CA GLU A 6 -3.89 -4.33 -5.60
C GLU A 6 -4.07 -3.05 -6.43
N GLY A 7 -3.59 -3.07 -7.67
CA GLY A 7 -3.76 -1.97 -8.61
C GLY A 7 -2.50 -1.13 -8.82
N PHE A 8 -2.66 0.17 -9.02
CA PHE A 8 -1.54 1.02 -9.45
C PHE A 8 -0.47 1.19 -8.35
N GLY A 9 0.78 0.88 -8.69
CA GLY A 9 1.91 1.04 -7.76
C GLY A 9 1.82 0.11 -6.54
N GLN A 10 1.25 -1.09 -6.71
CA GLN A 10 1.08 -2.11 -5.68
C GLN A 10 2.33 -2.36 -4.82
N SER A 11 3.45 -2.70 -5.46
CA SER A 11 4.73 -2.95 -4.78
C SER A 11 5.26 -1.76 -4.03
N PHE A 12 5.05 -0.58 -4.57
CA PHE A 12 5.40 0.67 -3.91
C PHE A 12 4.58 0.89 -2.64
N LEU A 13 3.26 0.66 -2.71
CA LEU A 13 2.34 0.79 -1.59
C LEU A 13 2.61 -0.24 -0.50
N ALA A 14 2.74 -1.52 -0.85
CA ALA A 14 3.02 -2.59 0.09
C ALA A 14 4.32 -2.33 0.86
N TRP A 15 5.38 -1.92 0.15
CA TRP A 15 6.67 -1.66 0.78
C TRP A 15 6.66 -0.44 1.73
N ASN A 16 5.98 0.64 1.34
CA ASN A 16 5.88 1.82 2.21
C ASN A 16 4.91 1.61 3.39
N LEU A 17 3.81 0.87 3.21
CA LEU A 17 2.94 0.47 4.32
C LEU A 17 3.69 -0.36 5.34
N ALA A 18 4.47 -1.35 4.89
CA ALA A 18 5.31 -2.14 5.77
C ALA A 18 6.37 -1.27 6.49
N GLY A 19 6.92 -0.27 5.81
CA GLY A 19 7.83 0.71 6.42
C GLY A 19 7.20 1.60 7.51
N CYS A 20 5.87 1.69 7.55
CA CYS A 20 5.16 2.38 8.61
C CYS A 20 4.93 1.52 9.84
N VAL A 21 5.10 0.19 9.78
CA VAL A 21 4.59 -0.71 10.81
C VAL A 21 5.70 -1.63 11.34
N ARG A 22 5.96 -1.55 12.65
CA ARG A 22 6.95 -2.37 13.35
C ARG A 22 6.56 -3.84 13.29
N GLY A 23 7.53 -4.67 12.89
CA GLY A 23 7.33 -6.12 12.78
C GLY A 23 6.48 -6.53 11.58
N ALA A 24 6.18 -5.62 10.64
CA ALA A 24 5.50 -5.98 9.41
C ALA A 24 6.34 -6.91 8.54
N TRP A 25 5.64 -7.82 7.86
CA TRP A 25 6.19 -8.67 6.82
C TRP A 25 5.59 -8.30 5.47
N ILE A 26 6.32 -8.58 4.39
CA ILE A 26 5.80 -8.49 3.02
C ILE A 26 5.81 -9.89 2.41
N TYR A 27 4.65 -10.33 1.93
CA TYR A 27 4.56 -11.45 1.01
C TYR A 27 4.68 -10.91 -0.41
N ALA A 28 5.88 -11.03 -0.99
CA ALA A 28 6.27 -10.26 -2.15
C ALA A 28 5.91 -10.94 -3.47
N ASP A 29 5.46 -10.14 -4.45
CA ASP A 29 5.44 -10.55 -5.86
C ASP A 29 6.85 -10.93 -6.30
N ARG A 30 7.01 -11.93 -7.16
CA ARG A 30 8.32 -12.35 -7.67
C ARG A 30 9.05 -11.27 -8.45
N ASP A 31 8.30 -10.39 -9.11
CA ASP A 31 8.82 -9.33 -9.94
C ASP A 31 8.95 -7.99 -9.18
N ALA A 32 8.60 -7.95 -7.89
CA ALA A 32 8.72 -6.76 -7.09
C ALA A 32 10.19 -6.32 -6.94
N PRO A 33 10.57 -5.12 -7.41
CA PRO A 33 11.98 -4.70 -7.44
C PRO A 33 12.57 -4.58 -6.03
N TYR A 34 11.73 -4.31 -5.03
CA TYR A 34 12.21 -4.12 -3.67
C TYR A 34 12.78 -5.37 -3.03
N ARG A 35 12.46 -6.57 -3.56
CA ARG A 35 13.05 -7.83 -3.08
C ARG A 35 14.56 -7.83 -3.11
N LEU A 36 15.15 -7.17 -4.11
CA LEU A 36 16.60 -7.16 -4.32
C LEU A 36 17.30 -6.12 -3.44
N TRP A 37 16.63 -5.00 -3.19
CA TRP A 37 17.27 -3.84 -2.57
C TRP A 37 16.90 -3.67 -1.09
N ASN A 38 15.79 -4.25 -0.62
CA ASN A 38 15.26 -4.00 0.73
C ASN A 38 16.15 -4.66 1.78
N ARG A 39 16.53 -3.90 2.82
CA ARG A 39 17.46 -4.33 3.87
C ARG A 39 16.86 -4.32 5.27
N VAL A 40 15.61 -3.90 5.43
CA VAL A 40 15.02 -3.57 6.74
C VAL A 40 13.73 -4.29 7.06
N ILE A 41 12.89 -4.54 6.05
CA ILE A 41 11.61 -5.22 6.25
C ILE A 41 11.79 -6.70 5.91
N PRO A 42 11.34 -7.65 6.74
CA PRO A 42 11.29 -9.05 6.35
C PRO A 42 10.42 -9.26 5.10
N VAL A 43 10.97 -9.96 4.10
CA VAL A 43 10.29 -10.27 2.84
C VAL A 43 10.28 -11.78 2.66
N ALA A 44 9.10 -12.33 2.38
CA ALA A 44 8.92 -13.73 2.06
C ALA A 44 8.41 -13.87 0.62
N GLU A 45 8.96 -14.82 -0.12
CA GLU A 45 8.50 -15.16 -1.48
C GLU A 45 7.56 -16.37 -1.50
N ARG A 46 7.49 -17.09 -0.38
CA ARG A 46 6.58 -18.21 -0.16
C ARG A 46 5.83 -17.94 1.13
N TRP A 47 4.52 -18.18 1.10
CA TRP A 47 3.66 -17.96 2.25
C TRP A 47 4.13 -18.70 3.51
N LEU A 48 4.64 -19.93 3.34
CA LEU A 48 5.15 -20.77 4.42
C LEU A 48 6.39 -20.22 5.15
N ASP A 49 7.09 -19.25 4.55
CA ASP A 49 8.27 -18.61 5.17
C ASP A 49 7.88 -17.48 6.15
N ILE A 50 6.58 -17.15 6.25
CA ILE A 50 6.08 -16.09 7.10
C ILE A 50 5.77 -16.64 8.51
N PRO A 51 6.31 -16.03 9.58
CA PRO A 51 6.03 -16.47 10.94
C PRO A 51 4.55 -16.34 11.28
N ILE A 52 4.02 -17.33 12.02
CA ILE A 52 2.61 -17.35 12.45
C ILE A 52 2.32 -16.15 13.36
N GLU A 53 3.31 -15.72 14.13
CA GLU A 53 3.27 -14.58 15.05
C GLU A 53 3.42 -13.20 14.37
N ALA A 54 3.58 -13.15 13.04
CA ALA A 54 3.70 -11.88 12.33
C ALA A 54 2.46 -11.01 12.58
N PRO A 55 2.61 -9.79 13.16
CA PRO A 55 1.46 -8.96 13.54
C PRO A 55 0.66 -8.54 12.30
N VAL A 56 1.36 -8.18 11.23
CA VAL A 56 0.79 -7.83 9.94
C VAL A 56 1.66 -8.34 8.80
N VAL A 57 0.98 -8.79 7.74
CA VAL A 57 1.59 -9.19 6.47
C VAL A 57 0.93 -8.38 5.36
N PHE A 58 1.72 -7.63 4.61
CA PHE A 58 1.28 -6.95 3.40
C PHE A 58 1.48 -7.88 2.21
N LEU A 59 0.40 -8.24 1.52
CA LEU A 59 0.43 -9.05 0.31
C LEU A 59 0.63 -8.11 -0.87
N ASP A 60 1.77 -8.24 -1.53
CA ASP A 60 2.10 -7.48 -2.73
C ASP A 60 1.74 -8.26 -4.00
N HIS A 61 0.80 -9.19 -3.95
CA HIS A 61 0.20 -9.81 -5.13
C HIS A 61 -1.06 -10.55 -4.71
N ALA A 62 -1.91 -10.85 -5.69
CA ALA A 62 -3.02 -11.75 -5.50
C ALA A 62 -2.50 -13.19 -5.47
N GLU A 63 -2.68 -13.86 -4.33
CA GLU A 63 -2.41 -15.30 -4.16
C GLU A 63 -3.75 -15.99 -3.85
N PRO A 64 -4.27 -16.86 -4.74
CA PRO A 64 -5.57 -17.50 -4.54
C PRO A 64 -5.72 -18.24 -3.21
N GLU A 65 -4.63 -18.80 -2.68
CA GLU A 65 -4.63 -19.58 -1.44
C GLU A 65 -4.55 -18.71 -0.18
N VAL A 66 -4.26 -17.41 -0.32
CA VAL A 66 -4.08 -16.48 0.80
C VAL A 66 -5.17 -15.41 0.76
N ALA A 67 -6.32 -15.70 1.39
CA ALA A 67 -7.40 -14.73 1.53
C ALA A 67 -6.98 -13.57 2.45
N PRO A 68 -7.02 -12.30 1.99
CA PRO A 68 -6.71 -11.15 2.84
C PRO A 68 -7.83 -10.83 3.82
N ASP A 69 -7.47 -10.25 4.98
CA ASP A 69 -8.44 -9.70 5.94
C ASP A 69 -8.94 -8.32 5.47
N VAL A 70 -8.07 -7.56 4.81
CA VAL A 70 -8.37 -6.25 4.21
C VAL A 70 -7.78 -6.17 2.80
N LEU A 71 -8.56 -5.67 1.86
CA LEU A 71 -8.11 -5.35 0.50
C LEU A 71 -7.96 -3.83 0.34
N ILE A 72 -6.80 -3.38 -0.13
CA ILE A 72 -6.53 -2.00 -0.51
C ILE A 72 -6.46 -1.94 -2.05
N LEU A 73 -7.41 -1.25 -2.65
CA LEU A 73 -7.44 -0.98 -4.08
C LEU A 73 -6.76 0.36 -4.38
N SER A 74 -5.75 0.36 -5.24
CA SER A 74 -5.02 1.56 -5.63
C SER A 74 -5.37 1.99 -7.04
N ALA A 75 -5.72 3.27 -7.20
CA ALA A 75 -5.91 3.92 -8.48
C ALA A 75 -4.78 4.93 -8.77
N ALA A 76 -4.36 5.01 -10.04
CA ALA A 76 -3.69 6.21 -10.55
C ALA A 76 -4.70 7.35 -10.72
N PRO A 77 -4.26 8.62 -10.78
CA PRO A 77 -5.12 9.79 -10.98
C PRO A 77 -5.60 9.92 -12.43
N ASP A 78 -6.22 8.87 -12.95
CA ASP A 78 -6.86 8.84 -14.26
C ASP A 78 -8.26 8.18 -14.18
N PRO A 79 -9.21 8.57 -15.05
CA PRO A 79 -10.59 8.06 -14.99
C PRO A 79 -10.73 6.55 -15.16
N LEU A 80 -9.84 5.89 -15.91
CA LEU A 80 -9.93 4.45 -16.16
C LEU A 80 -9.57 3.67 -14.89
N SER A 81 -8.49 4.08 -14.20
CA SER A 81 -8.09 3.51 -12.92
C SER A 81 -9.19 3.67 -11.86
N VAL A 82 -9.80 4.86 -11.77
CA VAL A 82 -10.89 5.12 -10.82
C VAL A 82 -12.13 4.28 -11.14
N CYS A 83 -12.52 4.17 -12.41
CA CYS A 83 -13.64 3.33 -12.82
C CYS A 83 -13.40 1.85 -12.50
N SER A 84 -12.18 1.36 -12.75
CA SER A 84 -11.77 -0.01 -12.40
C SER A 84 -11.92 -0.27 -10.90
N VAL A 85 -11.38 0.62 -10.06
CA VAL A 85 -11.50 0.52 -8.60
C VAL A 85 -12.97 0.55 -8.16
N ARG A 86 -13.80 1.45 -8.71
CA ARG A 86 -15.24 1.53 -8.41
C ARG A 86 -15.95 0.21 -8.69
N SER A 87 -15.76 -0.35 -9.89
CA SER A 87 -16.36 -1.64 -10.25
C SER A 87 -15.86 -2.79 -9.37
N ARG A 88 -14.65 -2.70 -8.80
CA ARG A 88 -14.15 -3.70 -7.84
C ARG A 88 -14.76 -3.51 -6.45
N LEU A 89 -14.91 -2.27 -5.99
CA LEU A 89 -15.57 -1.96 -4.71
C LEU A 89 -17.01 -2.47 -4.68
N GLU A 90 -17.77 -2.29 -5.76
CA GLU A 90 -19.15 -2.78 -5.89
C GLU A 90 -19.27 -4.31 -5.79
N ARG A 91 -18.20 -5.04 -6.15
CA ARG A 91 -18.14 -6.51 -6.14
C ARG A 91 -17.47 -7.08 -4.89
N ALA A 92 -16.83 -6.25 -4.09
CA ALA A 92 -16.06 -6.69 -2.94
C ALA A 92 -16.98 -7.24 -1.83
N ARG A 93 -16.62 -8.40 -1.27
CA ARG A 93 -17.40 -9.08 -0.22
C ARG A 93 -16.80 -8.96 1.19
N GLY A 94 -15.65 -8.31 1.31
CA GLY A 94 -14.92 -8.13 2.56
C GLY A 94 -14.51 -6.67 2.78
N LYS A 95 -13.79 -6.41 3.88
CA LYS A 95 -13.30 -5.07 4.21
C LYS A 95 -12.36 -4.60 3.10
N THR A 96 -12.84 -3.64 2.31
CA THR A 96 -12.13 -3.11 1.15
C THR A 96 -12.10 -1.60 1.24
N VAL A 97 -10.92 -1.04 1.05
CA VAL A 97 -10.70 0.40 0.97
C VAL A 97 -10.00 0.72 -0.32
N TRP A 98 -10.04 1.98 -0.73
CA TRP A 98 -9.30 2.40 -1.90
C TRP A 98 -8.53 3.67 -1.63
N VAL A 99 -7.41 3.79 -2.35
CA VAL A 99 -6.46 4.88 -2.23
C VAL A 99 -6.13 5.41 -3.62
N MET A 100 -5.78 6.69 -3.67
CA MET A 100 -5.26 7.32 -4.87
C MET A 100 -3.74 7.42 -4.73
N ASN A 101 -3.00 6.84 -5.66
CA ASN A 101 -1.54 6.86 -5.64
C ASN A 101 -1.00 7.71 -6.79
N GLY A 102 -0.01 8.56 -6.49
CA GLY A 102 0.57 9.52 -7.43
C GLY A 102 -0.21 10.84 -7.55
N TYR A 103 -1.10 11.14 -6.59
CA TYR A 103 -1.87 12.39 -6.58
C TYR A 103 -1.53 13.24 -5.36
N GLU A 104 -1.12 14.47 -5.61
CA GLU A 104 -0.88 15.47 -4.58
C GLU A 104 -2.11 16.38 -4.45
N ARG A 105 -2.78 16.31 -3.30
CA ARG A 105 -3.96 17.12 -2.99
C ARG A 105 -3.60 18.50 -2.46
N GLU A 106 -2.34 18.74 -2.09
CA GLU A 106 -1.89 20.03 -1.55
C GLU A 106 -1.65 21.04 -2.70
N VAL A 107 -2.27 22.22 -2.55
CA VAL A 107 -2.25 23.43 -3.40
C VAL A 107 -3.03 23.37 -4.73
N GLY A 108 -4.29 23.78 -4.67
CA GLY A 108 -5.01 24.45 -5.77
C GLY A 108 -5.46 23.60 -6.95
N LYS A 109 -5.15 22.30 -6.98
CA LYS A 109 -5.64 21.40 -8.05
C LYS A 109 -7.05 20.92 -7.71
N PRO A 110 -8.04 21.16 -8.59
CA PRO A 110 -9.39 20.66 -8.37
C PRO A 110 -9.39 19.13 -8.38
N TRP A 111 -10.25 18.54 -7.55
CA TRP A 111 -10.52 17.10 -7.59
C TRP A 111 -11.11 16.77 -8.96
N PRO A 112 -10.44 15.97 -9.80
CA PRO A 112 -10.86 15.77 -11.19
C PRO A 112 -11.94 14.70 -11.33
N PHE A 113 -12.44 14.16 -10.21
CA PHE A 113 -13.39 13.05 -10.13
C PHE A 113 -14.69 13.48 -9.44
N GLY A 114 -15.70 12.63 -9.42
CA GLY A 114 -16.99 12.96 -8.79
C GLY A 114 -16.86 13.25 -7.30
N GLU A 115 -17.78 14.04 -6.73
CA GLU A 115 -17.78 14.40 -5.29
C GLU A 115 -17.88 13.18 -4.36
N HIS A 116 -18.43 12.07 -4.86
CA HIS A 116 -18.54 10.81 -4.13
C HIS A 116 -17.33 9.87 -4.36
N GLU A 117 -16.44 10.20 -5.29
CA GLU A 117 -15.25 9.43 -5.60
C GLU A 117 -14.11 9.90 -4.70
N VAL A 118 -14.26 9.82 -3.37
CA VAL A 118 -13.23 10.24 -2.40
C VAL A 118 -12.47 9.03 -1.88
N PRO A 119 -11.14 8.94 -2.10
CA PRO A 119 -10.32 7.85 -1.58
C PRO A 119 -10.16 7.97 -0.07
N LEU A 120 -9.82 6.84 0.59
CA LEU A 120 -9.41 6.86 1.99
C LEU A 120 -8.16 7.73 2.19
N ALA A 121 -7.22 7.67 1.26
CA ALA A 121 -5.99 8.44 1.28
C ALA A 121 -5.52 8.80 -0.14
N THR A 122 -4.87 9.95 -0.27
CA THR A 122 -4.10 10.35 -1.45
C THR A 122 -2.62 10.28 -1.11
N ILE A 123 -1.89 9.41 -1.78
CA ILE A 123 -0.44 9.25 -1.65
C ILE A 123 0.21 10.05 -2.79
N PRO A 124 0.99 11.11 -2.49
CA PRO A 124 1.60 11.91 -3.54
C PRO A 124 2.71 11.13 -4.25
N TRP A 125 2.95 11.48 -5.52
CA TRP A 125 4.18 11.07 -6.18
C TRP A 125 5.35 11.84 -5.56
N ASP A 126 6.38 11.13 -5.15
CA ASP A 126 7.60 11.73 -4.59
C ASP A 126 8.80 11.07 -5.26
N GLU A 127 9.63 11.87 -5.92
CA GLU A 127 10.81 11.40 -6.67
C GLU A 127 11.81 10.65 -5.78
N ARG A 128 11.81 10.91 -4.47
CA ARG A 128 12.66 10.20 -3.50
C ARG A 128 12.28 8.72 -3.38
N ASN A 129 11.08 8.34 -3.83
CA ASN A 129 10.69 6.93 -3.97
C ASN A 129 11.47 6.23 -5.08
N ALA A 130 11.75 6.92 -6.18
CA ALA A 130 12.55 6.38 -7.28
C ALA A 130 14.00 6.10 -6.85
N THR A 131 14.49 6.75 -5.78
CA THR A 131 15.84 6.53 -5.22
C THR A 131 15.86 5.60 -4.00
N SER A 132 14.72 5.04 -3.59
CA SER A 132 14.65 4.16 -2.41
C SER A 132 15.51 2.90 -2.51
N TYR A 133 15.84 2.47 -3.73
CA TYR A 133 16.74 1.35 -3.97
C TYR A 133 18.16 1.56 -3.51
N LEU A 134 18.68 2.78 -3.66
CA LEU A 134 20.02 3.15 -3.23
C LEU A 134 20.12 3.09 -1.70
N MET A 135 19.00 3.32 -1.03
CA MET A 135 18.93 3.36 0.44
C MET A 135 18.53 2.02 1.06
N GLY A 136 17.97 1.10 0.27
CA GLY A 136 17.46 -0.18 0.73
C GLY A 136 16.34 -0.10 1.78
N LYS A 137 15.64 1.04 1.84
CA LYS A 137 14.56 1.32 2.81
C LYS A 137 13.43 2.10 2.13
N PRO A 138 12.16 1.86 2.49
CA PRO A 138 11.04 2.64 1.96
C PRO A 138 11.10 4.09 2.46
N LEU A 139 10.46 5.01 1.73
CA LEU A 139 10.48 6.44 2.06
C LEU A 139 9.81 6.73 3.41
N THR A 140 8.78 5.96 3.78
CA THR A 140 8.10 6.07 5.09
C THR A 140 8.98 5.76 6.32
N MET A 141 10.11 5.09 6.12
CA MET A 141 11.15 4.91 7.15
C MET A 141 12.25 5.97 7.10
N ARG A 142 12.37 6.68 5.98
CA ARG A 142 13.43 7.69 5.73
C ARG A 142 12.95 9.10 6.07
N ASP A 143 11.66 9.36 5.87
CA ASP A 143 11.05 10.67 6.03
C ASP A 143 9.73 10.56 6.83
N PRO A 144 9.74 10.94 8.11
CA PRO A 144 8.53 10.99 8.94
C PRO A 144 7.44 11.89 8.39
N SER A 145 7.79 12.95 7.63
CA SER A 145 6.78 13.83 7.04
C SER A 145 6.00 13.13 5.93
N PHE A 146 6.64 12.24 5.16
CA PHE A 146 5.98 11.44 4.14
C PHE A 146 5.01 10.41 4.75
N ARG A 147 5.33 9.91 5.96
CA ARG A 147 4.49 8.96 6.69
C ARG A 147 3.06 9.48 6.95
N ARG A 148 2.88 10.80 7.07
CA ARG A 148 1.56 11.43 7.32
C ARG A 148 0.49 11.04 6.29
N HIS A 149 0.89 10.81 5.04
CA HIS A 149 -0.03 10.44 3.95
C HIS A 149 -0.62 9.04 4.12
N TRP A 150 -0.01 8.20 4.96
CA TRP A 150 -0.39 6.81 5.18
C TRP A 150 -1.27 6.63 6.42
N MET A 151 -1.35 7.64 7.29
CA MET A 151 -2.09 7.57 8.56
C MET A 151 -3.57 7.17 8.40
N PRO A 152 -4.35 7.70 7.44
CA PRO A 152 -5.73 7.27 7.26
C PRO A 152 -5.86 5.77 6.96
N ILE A 153 -4.88 5.20 6.25
CA ILE A 153 -4.84 3.76 5.97
C ILE A 153 -4.53 2.99 7.26
N LEU A 154 -3.52 3.43 8.01
CA LEU A 154 -3.10 2.77 9.25
C LEU A 154 -4.18 2.81 10.34
N GLU A 155 -4.95 3.90 10.42
CA GLU A 155 -6.11 4.05 11.30
C GLU A 155 -7.20 3.02 10.96
N VAL A 156 -7.57 2.90 9.68
CA VAL A 156 -8.58 1.91 9.25
C VAL A 156 -8.08 0.49 9.48
N LEU A 157 -6.77 0.24 9.39
CA LEU A 157 -6.17 -1.06 9.68
C LEU A 157 -5.98 -1.33 11.19
N SER A 158 -6.26 -0.36 12.07
CA SER A 158 -5.97 -0.46 13.52
C SER A 158 -4.49 -0.76 13.81
N LEU A 159 -3.58 -0.18 13.02
CA LEU A 159 -2.12 -0.40 13.11
C LEU A 159 -1.35 0.76 13.75
N VAL A 160 -2.04 1.81 14.21
CA VAL A 160 -1.41 3.04 14.72
C VAL A 160 -0.47 2.77 15.90
N ASP A 161 -0.80 1.82 16.77
CA ASP A 161 0.02 1.45 17.93
C ASP A 161 1.33 0.72 17.56
N LEU A 162 1.46 0.30 16.31
CA LEU A 162 2.63 -0.40 15.78
C LEU A 162 3.53 0.53 14.94
N VAL A 163 3.24 1.83 14.88
CA VAL A 163 3.96 2.80 14.04
C VAL A 163 5.32 3.24 14.60
#